data_AF-C5NS66-F1
#
_entry.id   AF-C5NS66-F1
#
_cell.length_a   1.000
_cell.length_b   1.000
_cell.length_c   1.000
_cell.angle_alpha   90.00
_cell.angle_beta   90.00
_cell.angle_gamma   90.00
#
_symmetry.space_group_name_H-M   'P 1'
#
loop_
_entity.id
_entity.type
_entity.pdbx_description
1 polymer ?
#
loop_
_entity_poly.entity_id
_entity_poly.type
_entity_poly.pdbx_seq_one_letter_code
_entity_poly.pdbx_strand_id
1 'polypeptide(L)'
;LYTLALPFSFRWTRSFTLILQAYDDYEYSEPEAGLIEEAWWSGIVEPSAEWHALRHAGAAAAVAYRVRVLCQPNYYNTTCTTFCRPRDDKFGHYSCTPDGDKHCLPGWQGDNCEKPVCKEGCHPTHGRCDRPGDCDCRPGWRGELCSQCQPYPGCKHGYCNGSSWDCTCDTNWGGILCDQDLNYCGTHEPCQHG
;
A
#
# COMPACT_ATOMS: atom_id res chain seq x y z
N LEU A 1 -13.13 -28.67 27.09
CA LEU A 1 -11.68 -28.74 26.76
C LEU A 1 -11.07 -27.40 27.14
N TYR A 2 -10.31 -27.35 28.24
CA TYR A 2 -9.61 -26.14 28.65
C TYR A 2 -8.43 -25.88 27.72
N THR A 3 -8.16 -24.61 27.40
CA THR A 3 -7.00 -24.19 26.61
C THR A 3 -6.21 -23.20 27.44
N LEU A 4 -4.94 -23.51 27.71
CA LEU A 4 -4.00 -22.59 28.35
C LEU A 4 -3.44 -21.65 27.28
N ALA A 5 -3.53 -20.34 27.50
CA ALA A 5 -2.96 -19.33 26.62
C ALA A 5 -1.77 -18.65 27.30
N LEU A 6 -0.62 -18.69 26.65
CA LEU A 6 0.61 -18.04 27.10
C LEU A 6 0.92 -16.88 26.14
N PRO A 7 0.49 -15.64 26.45
CA PRO A 7 0.74 -14.50 25.59
C PRO A 7 2.21 -14.10 25.59
N PHE A 8 2.71 -13.62 24.44
CA PHE A 8 4.04 -13.05 24.29
C PHE A 8 3.97 -11.76 23.48
N SER A 9 4.93 -10.84 23.73
CA SER A 9 5.06 -9.56 23.01
C SER A 9 6.35 -9.46 22.19
N PHE A 10 7.25 -10.43 22.33
CA PHE A 10 8.53 -10.48 21.63
C PHE A 10 8.42 -11.24 20.31
N ARG A 11 9.44 -11.12 19.44
CA ARG A 11 9.54 -11.89 18.20
C ARG A 11 9.52 -13.39 18.51
N TRP A 12 8.61 -14.14 17.88
CA TRP A 12 8.57 -15.59 18.04
C TRP A 12 9.86 -16.23 17.51
N THR A 13 10.52 -17.03 18.34
CA THR A 13 11.83 -17.63 18.07
C THR A 13 11.78 -18.88 17.20
N ARG A 14 10.57 -19.33 16.80
CA ARG A 14 10.27 -20.57 16.06
C ARG A 14 10.51 -21.83 16.89
N SER A 15 11.66 -21.96 17.54
CA SER A 15 11.98 -23.05 18.46
C SER A 15 11.73 -22.69 19.92
N PHE A 16 11.24 -23.64 20.70
CA PHE A 16 11.04 -23.53 22.14
C PHE A 16 11.15 -24.91 22.82
N THR A 17 11.28 -24.89 24.15
CA THR A 17 11.12 -26.06 25.00
C THR A 17 9.87 -25.88 25.85
N LEU A 18 9.00 -26.87 25.82
CA LEU A 18 7.82 -26.97 26.66
C LEU A 18 8.05 -28.05 27.72
N ILE A 19 7.76 -27.70 28.96
CA ILE A 19 7.73 -28.62 30.09
C ILE A 19 6.29 -28.64 30.58
N LEU A 20 5.69 -29.83 30.62
CA LEU A 20 4.33 -30.06 31.11
C LEU A 20 4.42 -31.06 32.26
N GLN A 21 4.04 -30.60 33.44
CA GLN A 21 4.04 -31.41 34.66
C GLN A 21 2.60 -31.69 35.09
N ALA A 22 2.30 -32.95 35.38
CA ALA A 22 1.05 -33.37 35.99
C ALA A 22 1.26 -33.55 37.49
N TYR A 23 0.49 -32.83 38.30
CA TYR A 23 0.56 -32.90 39.76
C TYR A 23 -0.74 -33.47 40.34
N ASP A 24 -0.63 -34.18 41.45
CA ASP A 24 -1.77 -34.49 42.32
C ASP A 24 -2.16 -33.24 43.12
N ASP A 25 -3.46 -32.97 43.22
CA ASP A 25 -4.02 -31.76 43.85
C ASP A 25 -4.14 -31.90 45.38
N TYR A 26 -3.21 -32.64 45.99
CA TYR A 26 -3.14 -32.87 47.44
C TYR A 26 -2.07 -31.99 48.09
N GLU A 27 -2.31 -31.58 49.34
CA GLU A 27 -1.40 -30.71 50.08
C GLU A 27 -0.28 -31.54 50.73
N TYR A 28 0.84 -31.69 50.03
CA TYR A 28 2.04 -32.37 50.51
C TYR A 28 2.95 -31.44 51.31
N SER A 29 3.73 -32.00 52.24
CA SER A 29 4.77 -31.27 52.98
C SER A 29 5.95 -30.85 52.11
N GLU A 30 6.19 -31.56 51.01
CA GLU A 30 7.22 -31.26 50.01
C GLU A 30 6.56 -31.04 48.63
N PRO A 31 6.85 -29.93 47.93
CA PRO A 31 6.21 -29.62 46.65
C PRO A 31 6.43 -30.66 45.55
N GLU A 32 7.57 -31.35 45.59
CA GLU A 32 7.94 -32.36 44.58
C GLU A 32 7.23 -33.70 44.81
N ALA A 33 6.69 -33.94 46.00
CA ALA A 33 6.04 -35.21 46.35
C ALA A 33 4.72 -35.44 45.60
N GLY A 34 4.11 -34.39 45.07
CA GLY A 34 2.88 -34.47 44.28
C GLY A 34 3.08 -34.64 42.78
N LEU A 35 4.32 -34.68 42.27
CA LEU A 35 4.58 -34.82 40.83
C LEU A 35 4.24 -36.25 40.37
N ILE A 36 3.28 -36.38 39.46
CA ILE A 36 2.86 -37.66 38.87
C ILE A 36 3.74 -38.00 37.66
N GLU A 37 3.90 -37.05 36.74
CA GLU A 37 4.63 -37.25 35.49
C GLU A 37 5.12 -35.92 34.91
N GLU A 38 6.28 -35.94 34.25
CA GLU A 38 6.84 -34.78 33.54
C GLU A 38 7.10 -35.10 32.06
N ALA A 39 6.49 -34.32 31.18
CA ALA A 39 6.74 -34.36 29.75
C ALA A 39 7.54 -33.13 29.30
N TRP A 40 8.67 -33.35 28.63
CA TRP A 40 9.41 -32.30 27.94
C TRP A 40 9.34 -32.49 26.42
N TRP A 41 9.22 -31.38 25.71
CA TRP A 41 9.29 -31.37 24.25
C TRP A 41 10.04 -30.15 23.76
N SER A 42 11.00 -30.37 22.85
CA SER A 42 11.73 -29.30 22.18
C SER A 42 11.56 -29.44 20.67
N GLY A 43 11.23 -28.33 20.01
CA GLY A 43 11.07 -28.35 18.57
C GLY A 43 10.65 -27.01 18.01
N ILE A 44 10.35 -27.00 16.72
CA ILE A 44 9.92 -25.83 15.97
C ILE A 44 8.41 -25.90 15.76
N VAL A 45 7.71 -24.82 16.07
CA VAL A 45 6.29 -24.63 15.72
C VAL A 45 6.16 -23.26 15.08
N GLU A 46 5.68 -23.22 13.85
CA GLU A 46 5.37 -21.96 13.17
C GLU A 46 3.94 -21.51 13.52
N PRO A 47 3.67 -20.19 13.53
CA PRO A 47 2.33 -19.68 13.75
C PRO A 47 1.33 -20.24 12.75
N SER A 48 0.28 -20.92 13.23
CA SER A 48 -0.75 -21.53 12.40
C SER A 48 -2.00 -21.84 13.22
N ALA A 49 -3.16 -21.89 12.54
CA ALA A 49 -4.41 -22.37 13.13
C ALA A 49 -4.35 -23.88 13.45
N GLU A 50 -3.47 -24.62 12.74
CA GLU A 50 -3.30 -26.06 12.88
C GLU A 50 -2.69 -26.44 14.24
N TRP A 51 -3.16 -27.56 14.78
CA TRP A 51 -2.70 -28.08 16.06
C TRP A 51 -1.62 -29.15 15.87
N HIS A 52 -0.50 -28.99 16.57
CA HIS A 52 0.53 -30.02 16.68
C HIS A 52 0.18 -30.96 17.83
N ALA A 53 -0.18 -32.21 17.53
CA ALA A 53 -0.47 -33.22 18.53
C ALA A 53 0.82 -33.84 19.07
N LEU A 54 0.97 -33.83 20.38
CA LEU A 54 2.10 -34.37 21.11
C LEU A 54 1.62 -35.45 22.08
N ARG A 55 2.43 -36.49 22.24
CA ARG A 55 2.14 -37.61 23.14
C ARG A 55 3.40 -37.94 23.91
N HIS A 56 3.23 -38.12 25.21
CA HIS A 56 4.25 -38.58 26.11
C HIS A 56 3.73 -39.85 26.80
N ALA A 57 4.44 -40.96 26.64
CA ALA A 57 4.16 -42.21 27.34
C ALA A 57 5.19 -42.34 28.46
N GLY A 58 4.86 -41.79 29.62
CA GLY A 58 5.71 -41.83 30.79
C GLY A 58 5.58 -43.15 31.55
N ALA A 59 6.33 -43.26 32.65
CA ALA A 59 6.34 -44.47 33.47
C ALA A 59 5.09 -44.58 34.35
N ALA A 60 4.59 -43.44 34.85
CA ALA A 60 3.42 -43.39 35.73
C ALA A 60 2.14 -43.07 34.94
N ALA A 61 2.24 -42.21 33.92
CA ALA A 61 1.08 -41.79 33.14
C ALA A 61 1.41 -41.53 31.66
N ALA A 62 0.39 -41.69 30.81
CA ALA A 62 0.45 -41.26 29.43
C ALA A 62 -0.30 -39.93 29.27
N VAL A 63 0.37 -38.91 28.74
CA VAL A 63 -0.17 -37.57 28.53
C VAL A 63 -0.24 -37.27 27.03
N ALA A 64 -1.42 -36.90 26.53
CA ALA A 64 -1.60 -36.42 25.17
C ALA A 64 -2.09 -34.97 25.20
N TYR A 65 -1.40 -34.10 24.48
CA TYR A 65 -1.71 -32.67 24.43
C TYR A 65 -1.49 -32.13 23.03
N ARG A 66 -1.96 -30.91 22.79
CA ARG A 66 -1.79 -30.23 21.51
C ARG A 66 -1.34 -28.81 21.72
N VAL A 67 -0.43 -28.35 20.86
CA VAL A 67 0.11 -27.00 20.90
C VAL A 67 -0.08 -26.33 19.54
N ARG A 68 -0.26 -25.02 19.54
CA ARG A 68 -0.17 -24.18 18.35
C ARG A 68 0.27 -22.79 18.77
N VAL A 69 0.89 -22.08 17.83
CA VAL A 69 1.25 -20.68 18.01
C VAL A 69 0.33 -19.87 17.12
N LEU A 70 -0.23 -18.79 17.65
CA LEU A 70 -1.05 -17.85 16.88
C LEU A 70 -0.44 -16.47 17.02
N CYS A 71 -0.38 -15.74 15.91
CA CYS A 71 -0.08 -14.32 15.97
C CYS A 71 -1.28 -13.55 16.54
N GLN A 72 -1.00 -12.43 17.20
CA GLN A 72 -2.04 -11.48 17.58
C GLN A 72 -2.74 -10.90 16.33
N PRO A 73 -3.97 -10.37 16.47
CA PRO A 73 -4.65 -9.73 15.35
C PRO A 73 -3.77 -8.68 14.67
N ASN A 74 -3.73 -8.69 13.33
CA ASN A 74 -2.90 -7.82 12.49
C ASN A 74 -1.39 -8.08 12.54
N TYR A 75 -0.92 -9.12 13.22
CA TYR A 75 0.46 -9.59 13.12
C TYR A 75 0.55 -10.83 12.23
N TYR A 76 1.52 -10.83 11.34
CA TYR A 76 1.74 -11.86 10.32
C TYR A 76 3.19 -12.32 10.34
N ASN A 77 3.54 -13.16 9.37
CA ASN A 77 4.81 -13.85 9.18
C ASN A 77 5.07 -14.97 10.21
N THR A 78 6.10 -15.78 9.95
CA THR A 78 6.48 -16.94 10.78
C THR A 78 7.03 -16.59 12.16
N THR A 79 7.20 -15.30 12.46
CA THR A 79 7.75 -14.75 13.70
C THR A 79 6.80 -13.78 14.41
N CYS A 80 5.58 -13.57 13.89
CA CYS A 80 4.58 -12.62 14.39
C CYS A 80 5.11 -11.18 14.57
N THR A 81 5.93 -10.68 13.65
CA THR A 81 6.50 -9.32 13.77
C THR A 81 6.02 -8.33 12.72
N THR A 82 5.48 -8.81 11.59
CA THR A 82 4.97 -7.90 10.56
C THR A 82 3.58 -7.43 10.95
N PHE A 83 3.44 -6.14 11.27
CA PHE A 83 2.13 -5.56 11.56
C PHE A 83 1.48 -5.01 10.29
N CYS A 84 0.26 -5.45 10.00
CA CYS A 84 -0.56 -4.89 8.94
C CYS A 84 -2.04 -4.89 9.33
N ARG A 85 -2.63 -3.70 9.40
CA ARG A 85 -4.07 -3.54 9.59
C ARG A 85 -4.65 -2.92 8.31
N PRO A 86 -5.60 -3.59 7.62
CA PRO A 86 -6.24 -3.02 6.44
C PRO A 86 -6.83 -1.64 6.74
N ARG A 87 -6.74 -0.74 5.76
CA ARG A 87 -7.25 0.63 5.88
C ARG A 87 -7.69 1.19 4.52
N ASP A 88 -8.63 2.12 4.59
CA ASP A 88 -9.15 2.85 3.43
C ASP A 88 -9.55 4.27 3.90
N ASP A 89 -8.54 5.11 4.08
CA ASP A 89 -8.67 6.48 4.59
C ASP A 89 -7.57 7.38 4.01
N LYS A 90 -7.52 8.66 4.41
CA LYS A 90 -6.53 9.64 3.90
C LYS A 90 -5.06 9.20 4.04
N PHE A 91 -4.75 8.26 4.92
CA PHE A 91 -3.39 7.80 5.21
C PHE A 91 -3.07 6.44 4.57
N GLY A 92 -3.96 5.89 3.74
CA GLY A 92 -3.67 4.73 2.91
C GLY A 92 -4.91 3.97 2.46
N HIS A 93 -4.74 3.24 1.36
CA HIS A 93 -5.78 2.47 0.70
C HIS A 93 -5.23 1.07 0.39
N TYR A 94 -5.28 0.16 1.36
CA TYR A 94 -4.68 -1.16 1.22
C TYR A 94 -5.35 -2.27 2.04
N SER A 95 -5.16 -3.48 1.54
CA SER A 95 -5.40 -4.74 2.26
C SER A 95 -4.06 -5.37 2.68
N CYS A 96 -4.12 -6.40 3.53
CA CYS A 96 -2.93 -7.13 3.99
C CYS A 96 -2.86 -8.49 3.31
N THR A 97 -1.69 -8.87 2.80
CA THR A 97 -1.43 -10.22 2.31
C THR A 97 -1.29 -11.21 3.48
N PRO A 98 -1.31 -12.53 3.23
CA PRO A 98 -1.06 -13.53 4.26
C PRO A 98 0.30 -13.38 4.98
N ASP A 99 1.30 -12.79 4.32
CA ASP A 99 2.63 -12.51 4.89
C ASP A 99 2.67 -11.20 5.69
N GLY A 100 1.61 -10.40 5.60
CA GLY A 100 1.47 -9.09 6.25
C GLY A 100 1.98 -7.91 5.43
N ASP A 101 2.26 -8.10 4.15
CA ASP A 101 2.61 -7.00 3.26
C ASP A 101 1.37 -6.21 2.86
N LYS A 102 1.55 -4.92 2.56
CA LYS A 102 0.46 -4.07 2.09
C LYS A 102 0.21 -4.33 0.61
N HIS A 103 -1.02 -4.70 0.27
CA HIS A 103 -1.49 -4.80 -1.09
C HIS A 103 -2.42 -3.61 -1.38
N CYS A 104 -1.93 -2.66 -2.18
CA CYS A 104 -2.69 -1.45 -2.53
C CYS A 104 -4.01 -1.78 -3.20
N LEU A 105 -5.05 -1.01 -2.86
CA LEU A 105 -6.33 -1.07 -3.56
C LEU A 105 -6.18 -0.55 -5.00
N PRO A 106 -7.04 -0.98 -5.93
CA PRO A 106 -6.97 -0.53 -7.32
C PRO A 106 -6.93 1.00 -7.43
N GLY A 107 -5.99 1.51 -8.22
CA GLY A 107 -5.80 2.95 -8.41
C GLY A 107 -4.94 3.64 -7.35
N TRP A 108 -4.34 2.90 -6.41
CA TRP A 108 -3.43 3.44 -5.40
C TRP A 108 -2.04 2.81 -5.47
N GLN A 109 -1.04 3.59 -5.08
CA GLN A 109 0.38 3.20 -5.09
C GLN A 109 1.18 3.91 -3.99
N GLY A 110 2.46 3.56 -3.87
CA GLY A 110 3.36 4.05 -2.82
C GLY A 110 3.47 3.08 -1.65
N ASP A 111 4.43 3.29 -0.76
CA ASP A 111 4.77 2.36 0.32
C ASP A 111 3.66 2.18 1.36
N ASN A 112 2.74 3.15 1.45
CA ASN A 112 1.53 3.07 2.29
C ASN A 112 0.24 3.15 1.46
N CYS A 113 0.33 2.98 0.13
CA CYS A 113 -0.80 3.06 -0.78
C CYS A 113 -1.60 4.37 -0.63
N GLU A 114 -0.89 5.47 -0.44
CA GLU A 114 -1.43 6.81 -0.19
C GLU A 114 -1.44 7.70 -1.43
N LYS A 115 -0.75 7.28 -2.51
CA LYS A 115 -0.65 8.06 -3.75
C LYS A 115 -1.66 7.52 -4.76
N PRO A 116 -2.54 8.35 -5.33
CA PRO A 116 -3.39 7.92 -6.42
C PRO A 116 -2.55 7.65 -7.68
N VAL A 117 -2.99 6.67 -8.45
CA VAL A 117 -2.50 6.41 -9.80
C VAL A 117 -3.33 7.27 -10.74
N CYS A 118 -2.68 8.21 -11.43
CA CYS A 118 -3.36 9.12 -12.35
C CYS A 118 -3.88 8.40 -13.60
N LYS A 119 -4.70 9.09 -14.39
CA LYS A 119 -5.16 8.59 -15.69
C LYS A 119 -3.98 8.05 -16.50
N GLU A 120 -4.19 6.92 -17.18
CA GLU A 120 -3.16 6.36 -18.05
C GLU A 120 -2.77 7.38 -19.13
N GLY A 121 -1.47 7.62 -19.29
CA GLY A 121 -0.93 8.62 -20.21
C GLY A 121 -0.94 10.07 -19.69
N CYS A 122 -1.40 10.32 -18.45
CA CYS A 122 -1.32 11.64 -17.84
C CYS A 122 0.13 12.14 -17.80
N HIS A 123 0.37 13.38 -18.22
CA HIS A 123 1.73 13.89 -18.38
C HIS A 123 2.49 13.92 -17.04
N PRO A 124 3.71 13.34 -16.94
CA PRO A 124 4.40 13.12 -15.67
C PRO A 124 4.79 14.41 -14.92
N THR A 125 4.96 15.52 -15.63
CA THR A 125 5.36 16.81 -15.06
C THR A 125 4.29 17.89 -15.16
N HIS A 126 3.27 17.70 -16.01
CA HIS A 126 2.25 18.71 -16.32
C HIS A 126 0.85 18.31 -15.85
N GLY A 127 0.65 17.02 -15.56
CA GLY A 127 -0.52 16.51 -14.88
C GLY A 127 -0.26 16.27 -13.39
N ARG A 128 -1.35 16.23 -12.63
CA ARG A 128 -1.44 15.71 -11.26
C ARG A 128 -2.79 14.99 -11.13
N CYS A 129 -2.93 14.13 -10.13
CA CYS A 129 -4.24 13.62 -9.74
C CYS A 129 -4.33 13.60 -8.22
N ASP A 130 -5.47 14.04 -7.69
CA ASP A 130 -5.78 13.92 -6.26
C ASP A 130 -6.68 12.70 -6.00
N ARG A 131 -7.25 12.10 -7.05
CA ARG A 131 -7.99 10.83 -7.03
C ARG A 131 -7.52 9.90 -8.14
N PRO A 132 -7.65 8.57 -7.97
CA PRO A 132 -7.26 7.62 -9.00
C PRO A 132 -7.99 7.87 -10.33
N GLY A 133 -7.26 7.82 -11.44
CA GLY A 133 -7.81 7.98 -12.79
C GLY A 133 -8.07 9.43 -13.23
N ASP A 134 -7.93 10.43 -12.34
CA ASP A 134 -8.00 11.85 -12.71
C ASP A 134 -6.68 12.30 -13.37
N CYS A 135 -6.70 13.43 -14.09
CA CYS A 135 -5.52 14.10 -14.64
C CYS A 135 -5.78 15.62 -14.71
N ASP A 136 -5.44 16.32 -13.64
CA ASP A 136 -5.55 17.76 -13.49
C ASP A 136 -4.31 18.46 -14.03
N CYS A 137 -4.51 19.40 -14.94
CA CYS A 137 -3.41 20.08 -15.60
C CYS A 137 -2.85 21.22 -14.77
N ARG A 138 -1.53 21.30 -14.71
CA ARG A 138 -0.82 22.45 -14.15
C ARG A 138 -1.05 23.69 -15.03
N PRO A 139 -0.98 24.90 -14.45
CA PRO A 139 -1.14 26.14 -15.21
C PRO A 139 -0.25 26.17 -16.46
N GLY A 140 -0.84 26.52 -17.62
CA GLY A 140 -0.16 26.57 -18.91
C GLY A 140 -0.28 25.30 -19.74
N TRP A 141 -0.94 24.27 -19.22
CA TRP A 141 -1.19 22.99 -19.88
C TRP A 141 -2.68 22.66 -19.91
N ARG A 142 -3.10 21.93 -20.93
CA ARG A 142 -4.50 21.58 -21.19
C ARG A 142 -4.63 20.23 -21.90
N GLY A 143 -5.87 19.83 -22.14
CA GLY A 143 -6.23 18.54 -22.73
C GLY A 143 -6.37 17.44 -21.68
N GLU A 144 -6.99 16.32 -22.04
CA GLU A 144 -7.33 15.24 -21.09
C GLU A 144 -6.12 14.59 -20.39
N LEU A 145 -4.94 14.69 -21.00
CA LEU A 145 -3.69 14.12 -20.49
C LEU A 145 -2.65 15.18 -20.13
N CYS A 146 -3.03 16.47 -20.18
CA CYS A 146 -2.14 17.60 -19.89
C CYS A 146 -0.87 17.65 -20.75
N SER A 147 -0.94 17.13 -21.97
CA SER A 147 0.15 17.10 -22.94
C SER A 147 0.13 18.29 -23.91
N GLN A 148 -0.97 19.06 -23.96
CA GLN A 148 -1.09 20.21 -24.84
C GLN A 148 -0.73 21.48 -24.08
N CYS A 149 0.11 22.31 -24.66
CA CYS A 149 0.35 23.64 -24.13
C CYS A 149 -0.88 24.54 -24.32
N GLN A 150 -1.02 25.50 -23.42
CA GLN A 150 -1.97 26.60 -23.56
C GLN A 150 -1.24 27.82 -24.13
N PRO A 151 -1.71 28.42 -25.24
CA PRO A 151 -1.14 29.65 -25.76
C PRO A 151 -1.26 30.82 -24.78
N TYR A 152 -0.46 31.86 -24.96
CA TYR A 152 -0.53 33.08 -24.15
C TYR A 152 -1.97 33.62 -24.10
N PRO A 153 -2.50 34.08 -22.93
CA PRO A 153 -3.83 34.65 -22.85
C PRO A 153 -3.97 35.86 -23.79
N GLY A 154 -4.90 35.78 -24.74
CA GLY A 154 -5.12 36.82 -25.75
C GLY A 154 -4.48 36.54 -27.12
N CYS A 155 -3.72 35.46 -27.27
CA CYS A 155 -3.23 34.98 -28.56
C CYS A 155 -4.39 34.79 -29.55
N LYS A 156 -4.36 35.48 -30.69
CA LYS A 156 -5.44 35.48 -31.69
C LYS A 156 -5.21 34.47 -32.81
N HIS A 157 -4.11 34.63 -33.55
CA HIS A 157 -3.76 33.81 -34.72
C HIS A 157 -2.38 33.19 -34.54
N GLY A 158 -2.28 32.30 -33.54
CA GLY A 158 -1.04 31.64 -33.22
C GLY A 158 -1.23 30.41 -32.33
N TYR A 159 -0.14 29.70 -32.14
CA TYR A 159 -0.09 28.45 -31.40
C TYR A 159 1.08 28.45 -30.41
N CYS A 160 1.13 27.43 -29.56
CA CYS A 160 2.26 27.15 -28.70
C CYS A 160 2.88 25.82 -29.13
N ASN A 161 4.18 25.63 -28.94
CA ASN A 161 4.89 24.41 -29.34
C ASN A 161 5.76 23.90 -28.21
N GLY A 162 5.19 23.06 -27.33
CA GLY A 162 5.89 22.44 -26.19
C GLY A 162 6.15 23.38 -25.02
N SER A 163 6.22 24.69 -25.24
CA SER A 163 6.30 25.71 -24.18
C SER A 163 4.91 26.28 -23.89
N SER A 164 4.52 26.26 -22.62
CA SER A 164 3.29 26.93 -22.16
C SER A 164 3.40 28.45 -22.30
N TRP A 165 2.28 29.11 -22.59
CA TRP A 165 2.17 30.57 -22.67
C TRP A 165 2.94 31.22 -23.82
N ASP A 166 3.37 30.45 -24.82
CA ASP A 166 3.87 30.99 -26.08
C ASP A 166 2.71 31.40 -27.00
N CYS A 167 2.97 32.33 -27.91
CA CYS A 167 2.08 32.68 -29.01
C CYS A 167 2.94 32.85 -30.27
N THR A 168 3.27 31.71 -30.90
CA THR A 168 3.94 31.67 -32.20
C THR A 168 2.90 31.98 -33.27
N CYS A 169 3.08 33.08 -33.99
CA CYS A 169 2.10 33.53 -34.97
C CYS A 169 2.03 32.61 -36.19
N ASP A 170 0.81 32.41 -36.67
CA ASP A 170 0.55 31.81 -37.96
C ASP A 170 1.11 32.68 -39.09
N THR A 171 1.26 32.10 -40.27
CA THR A 171 1.76 32.85 -41.44
C THR A 171 0.88 34.07 -41.72
N ASN A 172 1.51 35.21 -42.01
CA ASN A 172 0.89 36.53 -42.24
C ASN A 172 0.30 37.21 -41.00
N TRP A 173 0.53 36.70 -39.79
CA TRP A 173 0.18 37.37 -38.54
C TRP A 173 1.42 37.81 -37.75
N GLY A 174 1.30 38.90 -36.99
CA GLY A 174 2.39 39.46 -36.19
C GLY A 174 1.93 40.13 -34.90
N GLY A 175 2.91 40.64 -34.14
CA GLY A 175 2.69 41.18 -32.80
C GLY A 175 2.80 40.11 -31.70
N ILE A 176 2.90 40.55 -30.44
CA ILE A 176 3.06 39.65 -29.27
C ILE A 176 1.84 38.75 -29.03
N LEU A 177 0.66 39.16 -29.53
CA LEU A 177 -0.59 38.41 -29.44
C LEU A 177 -1.07 37.85 -30.79
N CYS A 178 -0.25 37.98 -31.85
CA CYS A 178 -0.60 37.56 -33.21
C CYS A 178 -1.94 38.16 -33.68
N ASP A 179 -2.14 39.44 -33.35
CA ASP A 179 -3.35 40.22 -33.61
C ASP A 179 -3.17 41.25 -34.74
N GLN A 180 -1.96 41.36 -35.29
CA GLN A 180 -1.65 42.27 -36.40
C GLN A 180 -1.64 41.49 -37.72
N ASP A 181 -2.52 41.86 -38.65
CA ASP A 181 -2.53 41.30 -40.00
C ASP A 181 -1.39 41.92 -40.83
N LEU A 182 -0.38 41.10 -41.15
CA LEU A 182 0.78 41.49 -41.95
C LEU A 182 0.49 41.42 -43.46
N ASN A 183 -0.62 40.81 -43.86
CA ASN A 183 -1.09 40.74 -45.25
C ASN A 183 -2.48 41.42 -45.40
N TYR A 184 -2.65 42.56 -44.74
CA TYR A 184 -3.92 43.30 -44.77
C TYR A 184 -4.46 43.53 -46.18
N CYS A 185 -3.58 43.87 -47.13
CA CYS A 185 -3.97 44.10 -48.53
C CYS A 185 -4.53 42.83 -49.20
N GLY A 186 -3.97 41.66 -48.92
CA GLY A 186 -4.46 40.39 -49.47
C GLY A 186 -5.71 39.86 -48.75
N THR A 187 -5.87 40.15 -47.46
CA THR A 187 -7.04 39.74 -46.68
C THR A 187 -8.26 40.62 -46.95
N HIS A 188 -8.06 41.94 -47.09
CA HIS A 188 -9.15 42.92 -47.12
C HIS A 188 -9.38 43.61 -48.47
N GLU A 189 -8.45 43.48 -49.43
CA GLU A 189 -8.53 44.09 -50.77
C GLU A 189 -9.05 45.54 -50.75
N PRO A 190 -8.42 46.46 -49.99
CA PRO A 190 -9.02 47.76 -49.69
C PRO A 190 -9.00 48.76 -50.87
N CYS A 191 -8.22 48.49 -51.92
CA CYS A 191 -8.03 49.40 -53.04
C CYS A 191 -9.31 49.51 -53.89
N GLN A 192 -9.71 50.74 -54.23
CA GLN A 192 -10.83 51.01 -55.14
C GLN A 192 -10.31 51.69 -56.41
N HIS A 193 -10.81 51.25 -57.57
CA HIS A 193 -10.51 51.74 -58.92
C HIS A 193 -9.20 51.25 -59.59
N GLY A 194 -8.76 50.04 -59.27
CA GLY A 194 -7.65 49.36 -59.98
C GLY A 194 -6.30 50.04 -59.81
#